data_AF-A0A850J4Y0-F1
#
_entry.id   AF-A0A850J4Y0-F1
#
_cell.length_a   1.000
_cell.length_b   1.000
_cell.length_c   1.000
_cell.angle_alpha   90.00
_cell.angle_beta   90.00
_cell.angle_gamma   90.00
#
_symmetry.space_group_name_H-M   'P 1'
#
loop_
_entity.id
_entity.type
_entity.pdbx_description
1 polymer ?
#
loop_
_entity_poly.entity_id
_entity_poly.type
_entity_poly.pdbx_seq_one_letter_code
_entity_poly.pdbx_strand_id
1 'polypeptide(L)' 'MIARPEGGPRVVVGVDDSAGARCALSWAIGAARLRRSPRRARSLSRIHL' A
#
# COMPACT_ATOMS: atom_id res chain seq x y z
N MET A 1 -5.33 -0.97 -15.64
CA MET A 1 -6.46 -1.12 -14.69
C MET A 1 -5.93 -1.79 -13.43
N ILE A 2 -5.81 -1.07 -12.29
CA ILE A 2 -5.41 -1.69 -11.01
C ILE A 2 -6.63 -2.47 -10.51
N ALA A 3 -6.56 -3.80 -10.57
CA ALA A 3 -7.61 -4.66 -10.05
C ALA A 3 -7.83 -4.37 -8.56
N ARG A 4 -9.08 -4.10 -8.15
CA ARG A 4 -9.43 -4.08 -6.73
C ARG A 4 -9.29 -5.51 -6.20
N PRO A 5 -8.45 -5.77 -5.19
CA PRO A 5 -8.33 -7.10 -4.64
C PRO A 5 -9.63 -7.46 -3.90
N GLU A 6 -10.32 -8.51 -4.35
CA GLU A 6 -11.53 -9.01 -3.71
C GLU A 6 -11.26 -9.41 -2.25
N GLY A 7 -12.11 -8.91 -1.34
CA GLY A 7 -12.20 -9.30 0.07
C GLY A 7 -11.93 -8.18 1.09
N GLY A 8 -12.98 -7.64 1.71
CA GLY A 8 -12.92 -6.80 2.92
C GLY A 8 -12.20 -5.44 2.81
N PRO A 9 -12.32 -4.56 3.82
CA PRO A 9 -11.64 -3.27 3.82
C PRO A 9 -10.12 -3.44 3.79
N ARG A 10 -9.46 -2.92 2.76
CA ARG A 10 -8.00 -2.98 2.58
C ARG A 10 -7.46 -1.61 2.19
N VAL A 11 -6.28 -1.28 2.71
CA VAL A 11 -5.53 -0.07 2.36
C VAL A 11 -4.44 -0.46 1.37
N VAL A 12 -4.38 0.23 0.23
CA VAL A 12 -3.34 0.03 -0.80
C VAL A 12 -2.56 1.34 -0.95
N VAL A 13 -1.23 1.24 -0.94
CA VAL A 13 -0.31 2.38 -1.08
C VAL A 13 0.70 2.07 -2.17
N GLY A 14 0.89 2.99 -3.11
CA GLY A 14 1.98 2.94 -4.08
C GLY A 14 3.30 3.29 -3.39
N VAL A 15 4.35 2.51 -3.65
CA VAL A 15 5.66 2.70 -3.03
C VAL A 15 6.69 3.00 -4.11
N ASP A 16 7.44 4.08 -3.91
CA ASP A 16 8.68 4.44 -4.61
C ASP A 16 9.76 4.83 -3.58
N ASP A 17 10.92 5.32 -4.03
CA ASP A 17 12.02 5.75 -3.14
C ASP A 17 11.84 7.14 -2.52
N SER A 18 10.71 7.81 -2.75
CA SER A 18 10.46 9.14 -2.22
C SER A 18 10.18 9.13 -0.71
N ALA A 19 10.46 10.27 -0.06
CA ALA A 19 10.05 10.48 1.33
C ALA A 19 8.51 10.43 1.49
N GLY A 20 7.77 10.86 0.46
CA GLY A 20 6.30 10.83 0.44
C GLY A 20 5.76 9.41 0.51
N ALA A 21 6.31 8.48 -0.28
CA ALA A 21 5.91 7.08 -0.26
C ALA A 21 6.21 6.40 1.08
N ARG A 22 7.34 6.72 1.72
CA ARG A 22 7.66 6.23 3.08
C ARG A 22 6.65 6.72 4.12
N CYS A 23 6.24 7.99 4.05
CA CYS A 23 5.22 8.54 4.94
C CYS A 23 3.86 7.85 4.74
N ALA A 24 3.43 7.70 3.48
CA ALA A 24 2.17 7.03 3.15
C ALA A 24 2.15 5.56 3.61
N LEU A 25 3.28 4.84 3.49
CA LEU A 25 3.41 3.48 3.98
C LEU A 25 3.30 3.40 5.51
N SER A 26 3.95 4.31 6.24
CA SER A 26 3.87 4.38 7.70
C SER A 26 2.42 4.59 8.18
N TRP A 27 1.71 5.53 7.55
CA TRP A 27 0.29 5.76 7.82
C TRP A 27 -0.56 4.52 7.56
N ALA A 28 -0.38 3.85 6.41
CA ALA A 28 -1.18 2.69 6.05
C ALA A 28 -0.99 1.50 6.99
N ILE A 29 0.24 1.30 7.50
CA ILE A 29 0.50 0.32 8.55
C ILE A 29 -0.31 0.66 9.80
N GLY A 30 -0.27 1.91 10.26
CA GLY A 30 -1.05 2.40 11.40
C GLY A 30 -2.55 2.18 11.20
N ALA A 31 -3.09 2.61 10.05
CA ALA A 31 -4.49 2.46 9.69
C ALA A 31 -4.95 0.99 9.65
N ALA A 32 -4.11 0.08 9.16
CA ALA A 32 -4.41 -1.36 9.14
C ALA A 32 -4.35 -2.00 10.53
N ARG A 33 -3.50 -1.50 11.44
CA ARG A 33 -3.45 -1.97 12.85
C ARG A 33 -4.79 -1.72 13.56
N LEU A 34 -5.35 -0.52 13.38
CA LEU A 34 -6.59 -0.12 14.03
C LEU A 34 -7.81 -0.94 13.58
N ARG A 35 -7.77 -1.50 12.36
CA ARG A 35 -8.93 -2.18 11.74
C ARG A 35 -8.82 -3.71 11.70
N ARG A 36 -7.81 -4.30 12.38
CA ARG A 36 -7.48 -5.75 12.31
C ARG A 36 -7.52 -6.30 10.88
N SER A 37 -7.07 -5.51 9.90
CA SER A 37 -7.18 -5.89 8.48
C SER A 37 -5.89 -6.55 7.98
N PRO A 38 -5.96 -7.48 7.01
CA PRO A 38 -4.77 -8.11 6.43
C PRO A 38 -3.87 -7.07 5.75
N ARG A 39 -2.55 -7.12 6.05
CA ARG A 39 -1.55 -6.20 5.49
C ARG A 39 -0.90 -6.81 4.25
N ARG A 40 -0.99 -6.16 3.09
CA ARG A 40 -0.18 -6.46 1.90
C ARG A 40 0.39 -5.16 1.34
N ALA A 41 1.72 -5.03 1.32
CA ALA A 41 2.42 -3.98 0.60
C ALA A 41 3.09 -4.59 -0.63
N ARG A 42 2.99 -3.94 -1.79
CA ARG A 42 3.63 -4.40 -3.04
C ARG A 42 4.48 -3.24 -3.57
N SER A 43 5.79 -3.46 -3.63
CA SER A 43 6.71 -2.54 -4.32
C SER A 43 6.58 -2.76 -5.83
N LEU A 44 6.44 -1.68 -6.59
CA LEU A 44 6.43 -1.72 -8.04
C LEU A 44 7.76 -1.12 -8.52
N SER A 45 8.77 -1.98 -8.68
CA SER A 45 10.03 -1.62 -9.32
C SER A 45 9.79 -1.37 -10.82
N ARG A 46 9.79 -0.08 -11.17
CA ARG A 46 10.03 0.59 -12.47
C ARG A 46 9.92 -0.29 -13.74
N ILE A 47 8.89 -0.04 -14.56
CA ILE A 47 8.88 -0.41 -15.98
C ILE A 47 9.83 0.55 -16.70
N HIS A 48 10.92 0.04 -17.28
CA HIS A 48 11.68 0.78 -18.28
C HIS A 48 10.82 0.84 -19.56
N LEU A 49 10.53 2.06 -20.01
CA LEU A 49 9.98 2.34 -21.35
C LEU A 49 11.08 2.15 -22.40
#